data_AF-A0A7W0RL15-F1
#
_entry.id   AF-A0A7W0RL15-F1
#
_cell.length_a   1.000
_cell.length_b   1.000
_cell.length_c   1.000
_cell.angle_alpha   90.00
_cell.angle_beta   90.00
_cell.angle_gamma   90.00
#
_symmetry.space_group_name_H-M   'P 1'
#
loop_
_entity.id
_entity.type
_entity.pdbx_description
1 polymer ?
#
loop_
_entity_poly.entity_id
_entity_poly.type
_entity_poly.pdbx_seq_one_letter_code
_entity_poly.pdbx_strand_id
1 'polypeptide(L)'
;MFQLADKIPDENVIGFLLGGMGIISGTIVIVTAIVARNWSRSQQRQVAAPLIREMVERGMSSRDIAEVFAVAFDDRPARRRRRLREAMRSLTGKERAVA
;
A
#
# COMPACT_ATOMS: atom_id res chain seq x y z
N MET A 1 -6.54 -14.70 36.68
CA MET A 1 -7.11 -14.18 35.42
C MET A 1 -7.61 -15.33 34.52
N PHE A 2 -8.33 -16.31 35.09
CA PHE A 2 -8.85 -17.51 34.38
C PHE A 2 -10.23 -17.95 34.93
N GLN A 3 -10.93 -17.10 35.70
CA GLN A 3 -12.22 -17.46 36.32
C GLN A 3 -13.44 -17.30 35.39
N LEU A 4 -13.23 -16.91 34.13
CA LEU A 4 -14.32 -16.81 33.14
C LEU A 4 -14.59 -18.14 32.43
N ALA A 5 -13.62 -19.06 32.41
CA ALA A 5 -13.79 -20.36 31.76
C ALA A 5 -14.75 -21.29 32.54
N ASP A 6 -14.81 -21.14 33.86
CA ASP A 6 -15.58 -22.01 34.76
C ASP A 6 -17.09 -21.71 34.78
N LYS A 7 -17.52 -20.61 34.13
CA LYS A 7 -18.92 -20.16 34.08
C LYS A 7 -19.59 -20.35 32.72
N ILE A 8 -18.88 -20.87 31.72
CA ILE A 8 -19.45 -21.09 30.39
C ILE A 8 -19.98 -22.53 30.38
N PRO A 9 -21.31 -22.75 30.28
CA PRO A 9 -21.85 -24.10 30.16
C PRO A 9 -21.30 -24.75 28.88
N ASP A 10 -20.90 -26.02 28.97
CA ASP A 10 -20.13 -26.75 27.94
C ASP A 10 -20.73 -26.67 26.52
N GLU A 11 -22.05 -26.53 26.44
CA GLU A 11 -22.83 -26.32 25.20
C GLU A 11 -22.50 -25.02 24.45
N ASN A 12 -22.01 -23.98 25.14
CA ASN A 12 -21.71 -22.66 24.57
C ASN A 12 -20.21 -22.37 24.38
N VAL A 13 -19.34 -23.28 24.83
CA VAL A 13 -17.87 -23.14 24.78
C VAL A 13 -17.37 -23.04 23.33
N ILE A 14 -17.96 -23.83 22.43
CA ILE A 14 -17.57 -23.83 21.00
C ILE A 14 -17.90 -22.49 20.34
N GLY A 15 -19.08 -21.91 20.63
CA GLY A 15 -19.47 -20.60 20.11
C GLY A 15 -18.58 -19.47 20.63
N PHE A 16 -18.20 -19.52 21.92
CA PHE A 16 -17.29 -18.56 22.51
C PHE A 16 -15.88 -18.65 21.90
N LEU A 17 -15.36 -19.86 21.70
CA LEU A 17 -14.05 -20.08 21.08
C LEU A 17 -14.03 -19.63 19.62
N LEU A 18 -15.04 -20.00 18.83
CA LEU A 18 -15.14 -19.59 17.42
C LEU A 18 -15.32 -18.07 17.28
N GLY A 19 -16.16 -17.45 18.11
CA GLY A 19 -16.34 -16.00 18.14
C GLY A 19 -15.06 -15.26 18.52
N GLY A 20 -14.36 -15.73 19.56
CA GLY A 20 -13.07 -15.19 19.99
C GLY A 20 -12.01 -15.30 18.90
N MET A 21 -11.90 -16.46 18.24
CA MET A 21 -10.96 -16.66 17.12
C MET A 21 -11.26 -15.75 15.94
N GLY A 22 -12.54 -15.51 15.63
CA GLY A 22 -12.94 -14.58 14.57
C GLY A 22 -12.51 -13.14 14.85
N ILE A 23 -12.67 -12.67 16.08
CA ILE A 23 -12.26 -11.31 16.49
C ILE A 23 -10.73 -11.17 16.46
N ILE A 24 -10.00 -12.15 16.98
CA ILE A 24 -8.53 -12.13 16.99
C ILE A 24 -7.99 -12.14 15.55
N SER A 25 -8.48 -13.04 14.70
CA SER A 25 -8.05 -13.14 13.30
C SER A 25 -8.37 -11.86 12.51
N GLY A 26 -9.58 -11.31 12.67
CA GLY A 26 -9.96 -10.04 12.05
C GLY A 26 -9.07 -8.88 12.49
N THR A 27 -8.74 -8.82 13.78
CA THR A 27 -7.84 -7.78 14.32
C THR A 27 -6.45 -7.88 13.73
N ILE A 28 -5.90 -9.10 13.61
CA ILE A 28 -4.58 -9.32 13.00
C ILE A 28 -4.57 -8.80 11.56
N VAL A 29 -5.57 -9.13 10.75
CA VAL A 29 -5.65 -8.67 9.35
C VAL A 29 -5.67 -7.14 9.26
N ILE A 30 -6.44 -6.47 10.13
CA ILE A 30 -6.52 -5.00 10.16
C ILE A 30 -5.16 -4.39 10.53
N VAL A 31 -4.52 -4.90 11.59
CA VAL A 31 -3.21 -4.42 12.03
C VAL A 31 -2.16 -4.65 10.93
N THR A 32 -2.13 -5.83 10.33
CA THR A 32 -1.22 -6.15 9.22
C THR A 32 -1.45 -5.23 8.03
N ALA A 33 -2.70 -4.92 7.66
CA ALA A 33 -2.99 -4.00 6.58
C ALA A 33 -2.52 -2.57 6.88
N ILE A 34 -2.68 -2.09 8.12
CA ILE A 34 -2.18 -0.78 8.57
C ILE A 34 -0.65 -0.74 8.52
N VAL A 35 0.00 -1.77 9.05
CA VAL A 35 1.46 -1.88 9.06
C VAL A 35 1.98 -1.95 7.63
N ALA A 36 1.42 -2.79 6.75
CA ALA A 36 1.83 -2.88 5.35
C ALA A 36 1.71 -1.55 4.61
N ARG A 37 0.62 -0.79 4.87
CA ARG A 37 0.40 0.52 4.26
C ARG A 37 1.38 1.59 4.75
N ASN A 38 1.82 1.50 6.01
CA ASN A 38 2.81 2.42 6.58
C ASN A 38 4.25 2.00 6.26
N TRP A 39 4.49 0.70 6.06
CA TRP A 39 5.80 0.15 5.76
C TRP A 39 6.32 0.61 4.40
N SER A 40 5.46 0.70 3.38
CA SER A 40 5.87 1.20 2.05
C SER A 40 6.40 2.64 2.09
N ARG A 41 5.78 3.49 2.92
CA ARG A 41 6.23 4.88 3.14
C ARG A 41 7.51 4.96 3.95
N SER A 42 7.72 4.05 4.90
CA SER A 42 8.94 3.99 5.71
C SER A 42 10.14 3.50 4.90
N GLN A 43 9.96 2.47 4.06
CA GLN A 43 11.01 1.98 3.17
C GLN A 43 11.47 3.03 2.17
N GLN A 44 10.54 3.79 1.58
CA GLN A 44 10.91 4.91 0.69
C GLN A 44 11.81 5.94 1.40
N ARG A 45 11.58 6.21 2.70
CA ARG A 45 12.42 7.13 3.49
C ARG A 45 13.79 6.56 3.83
N GLN A 46 13.88 5.26 4.11
CA GLN A 46 15.15 4.60 4.45
C GLN A 46 16.11 4.51 3.25
N VAL A 47 15.58 4.38 2.03
CA VAL A 47 16.40 4.38 0.80
C VAL A 47 16.71 5.80 0.33
N ALA A 48 15.81 6.76 0.58
CA ALA A 48 15.99 8.14 0.16
C ALA A 48 17.16 8.86 0.86
N ALA A 49 17.30 8.68 2.18
CA ALA A 49 18.29 9.39 2.98
C ALA A 49 19.76 9.12 2.55
N PRO A 50 20.23 7.87 2.39
CA PRO A 50 21.59 7.60 1.95
C PRO A 50 21.81 8.03 0.49
N LEU A 51 20.80 7.90 -0.37
CA LEU A 51 20.90 8.28 -1.77
C LEU A 51 21.02 9.80 -1.97
N ILE A 52 20.25 10.60 -1.22
CA ILE A 52 20.38 12.06 -1.21
C ILE A 52 21.79 12.46 -0.76
N ARG A 53 22.31 11.82 0.30
CA ARG A 53 23.65 12.09 0.80
C ARG A 53 24.72 11.82 -0.26
N GLU A 54 24.64 10.69 -0.95
CA GLU A 54 25.57 10.33 -2.03
C GLU A 54 25.48 11.32 -3.21
N MET A 55 24.28 11.78 -3.56
CA MET A 55 24.09 12.77 -4.63
C MET A 55 24.67 14.14 -4.26
N VAL A 56 24.52 14.57 -3.01
CA VAL A 56 25.15 15.80 -2.50
C VAL A 56 26.67 15.67 -2.48
N GLU A 57 27.21 14.52 -2.05
CA GLU A 57 28.66 14.26 -2.05
C GLU A 57 29.25 14.27 -3.48
N ARG A 58 28.46 13.88 -4.48
CA ARG A 58 28.82 14.00 -5.91
C ARG A 58 28.64 15.41 -6.49
N GLY A 59 28.28 16.39 -5.68
CA GLY A 59 28.14 17.80 -6.08
C GLY A 59 26.84 18.13 -6.82
N MET A 60 25.83 17.27 -6.73
CA MET A 60 24.55 17.47 -7.41
C MET A 60 23.73 18.57 -6.71
N SER A 61 23.12 19.47 -7.49
CA SER A 61 22.30 20.54 -6.90
C SER A 61 21.00 20.00 -6.31
N SER A 62 20.48 20.64 -5.27
CA SER A 62 19.23 20.23 -4.60
C SER A 62 18.04 20.16 -5.56
N ARG A 63 18.07 20.93 -6.66
CA ARG A 63 17.04 20.95 -7.70
C ARG A 63 17.08 19.68 -8.55
N ASP A 64 18.28 19.23 -8.92
CA ASP A 64 18.47 18.02 -9.73
C ASP A 64 18.17 16.77 -8.89
N ILE A 65 18.52 16.78 -7.59
CA ILE A 65 18.15 15.71 -6.65
C ILE A 65 16.63 15.57 -6.57
N ALA A 66 15.91 16.68 -6.44
CA ALA A 66 14.45 16.67 -6.40
C ALA A 66 13.83 16.13 -7.70
N GLU A 67 14.41 16.44 -8.86
CA GLU A 67 13.96 15.93 -10.15
C GLU A 67 14.17 14.41 -10.29
N VAL A 68 15.36 13.90 -9.93
CA VAL A 68 15.63 12.45 -9.97
C VAL A 68 14.72 11.69 -9.01
N PHE A 69 14.49 12.21 -7.80
CA PHE A 69 13.55 11.61 -6.86
C PHE A 69 12.11 11.68 -7.34
N ALA A 70 11.70 12.78 -7.95
CA ALA A 70 10.39 12.91 -8.55
C ALA A 70 10.18 11.85 -9.62
N VAL A 71 11.16 11.59 -10.49
CA VAL A 71 11.08 10.55 -11.53
C VAL A 71 11.14 9.13 -10.96
N ALA A 72 12.03 8.88 -10.00
CA ALA A 72 12.25 7.54 -9.43
C ALA A 72 11.11 7.06 -8.52
N PHE A 73 10.43 7.98 -7.84
CA PHE A 73 9.36 7.68 -6.89
C PHE A 73 7.97 8.15 -7.34
N ASP A 74 7.81 8.70 -8.55
CA ASP A 74 6.48 8.95 -9.10
C ASP A 74 5.77 7.60 -9.35
N ASP A 75 4.71 7.35 -8.60
CA ASP A 75 3.75 6.24 -8.83
C ASP A 75 2.84 6.49 -10.06
N ARG A 76 3.12 7.55 -10.83
CA ARG A 76 2.32 7.96 -12.00
C ARG A 76 2.53 7.17 -13.30
N PRO A 77 3.55 6.33 -13.54
CA PRO A 77 3.65 5.64 -14.84
C PRO A 77 2.47 4.68 -15.06
N ALA A 78 1.92 4.08 -13.99
CA ALA A 78 0.74 3.20 -14.08
C ALA A 78 -0.54 3.97 -14.43
N ARG A 79 -0.76 5.15 -13.83
CA ARG A 79 -1.92 6.01 -14.12
C ARG A 79 -1.82 6.67 -15.51
N ARG A 80 -0.61 7.07 -15.92
CA ARG A 80 -0.35 7.63 -17.25
C ARG A 80 -0.60 6.60 -18.35
N ARG A 81 -0.14 5.35 -18.16
CA ARG A 81 -0.42 4.23 -19.09
C ARG A 81 -1.91 3.88 -19.19
N ARG A 82 -2.66 3.91 -18.07
CA ARG A 82 -4.12 3.71 -18.10
C ARG A 82 -4.83 4.80 -18.90
N ARG A 83 -4.51 6.08 -18.64
CA ARG A 83 -5.08 7.21 -19.39
C ARG A 83 -4.72 7.17 -20.87
N LEU A 84 -3.48 6.78 -21.21
CA LEU A 84 -3.05 6.65 -22.60
C LEU A 84 -3.80 5.51 -23.32
N ARG A 85 -4.03 4.38 -22.64
CA ARG A 85 -4.83 3.27 -23.18
C ARG A 85 -6.31 3.64 -23.33
N GLU A 86 -6.87 4.39 -22.41
CA GLU A 86 -8.25 4.90 -22.49
C GLU A 86 -8.39 5.91 -23.64
N ALA A 87 -7.43 6.81 -23.81
CA ALA A 87 -7.38 7.76 -24.92
C ALA A 87 -7.21 7.07 -26.30
N MET A 88 -6.36 6.05 -26.39
CA MET A 88 -6.24 5.26 -27.63
C MET A 88 -7.52 4.50 -27.96
N ARG A 89 -8.22 3.97 -26.95
CA ARG A 89 -9.52 3.31 -27.13
C ARG A 89 -10.61 4.27 -27.58
N SER A 90 -10.62 5.50 -27.05
CA SER A 90 -11.62 6.49 -27.47
C SER A 90 -11.38 7.00 -28.90
N LEU A 91 -10.12 7.10 -29.34
CA LEU A 91 -9.77 7.46 -30.72
C LEU A 91 -10.16 6.36 -31.72
N THR A 92 -9.83 5.10 -31.43
CA THR A 92 -10.18 3.96 -32.30
C THR A 92 -11.68 3.66 -32.33
N GLY A 93 -12.42 3.92 -31.24
CA GLY A 93 -13.88 3.83 -31.23
C GLY A 93 -14.55 4.93 -32.05
N LYS A 94 -13.95 6.12 -32.11
CA LYS A 94 -14.49 7.26 -32.85
C LYS A 94 -14.31 7.11 -34.37
N GLU A 95 -13.23 6.47 -34.82
CA GLU A 95 -13.01 6.20 -36.26
C GLU A 95 -13.97 5.16 -36.84
N ARG A 96 -14.47 4.21 -36.04
CA ARG A 96 -15.45 3.21 -36.49
C ARG A 96 -16.90 3.70 -36.53
N ALA A 97 -17.20 4.83 -35.89
CA ALA A 97 -18.55 5.39 -35.85
C ALA A 97 -18.82 6.38 -37.01
N VAL A 98 -17.81 6.68 -37.82
CA VAL A 98 -17.85 7.67 -38.92
C VAL A 98 -17.66 7.00 -40.29
N ALA A 99 -17.44 5.68 -40.32
CA ALA A 99 -17.42 4.85 -41.53
C ALA A 99 -18.74 4.09 -41.67
#